data_AF-A0A7J6X8Y3-F1
#
_entry.id   AF-A0A7J6X8Y3-F1
#
_cell.length_a   1.000
_cell.length_b   1.000
_cell.length_c   1.000
_cell.angle_alpha   90.00
_cell.angle_beta   90.00
_cell.angle_gamma   90.00
#
_symmetry.space_group_name_H-M   'P 1'
#
loop_
_entity.id
_entity.type
_entity.pdbx_description
1 polymer ?
#
loop_
_entity_poly.entity_id
_entity_poly.type
_entity_poly.pdbx_seq_one_letter_code
_entity_poly.pdbx_strand_id
1 'polypeptide(L)'
;MEDMTEDERKAMRRSKFAPLSPPRPQSRLAHPGGPLATNKAAALAKFLERKLQEPDGLSSINPALIERAVKNAKETVTASNHLFPF
;
A
#
# COMPACT_ATOMS: atom_id res chain seq x y z
N MET A 1 21.95 -46.30 11.16
CA MET A 1 22.28 -44.87 11.01
C MET A 1 23.55 -44.68 11.81
N GLU A 2 24.71 -44.74 11.15
CA GLU A 2 26.02 -44.78 11.81
C GLU A 2 26.24 -43.58 12.73
N ASP A 3 26.69 -43.84 13.96
CA ASP A 3 27.16 -42.84 14.91
C ASP A 3 28.47 -42.22 14.38
N MET A 4 28.36 -41.04 13.79
CA MET A 4 29.51 -40.27 13.34
C MET A 4 30.37 -39.86 14.53
N THR A 5 31.70 -40.01 14.39
CA THR A 5 32.66 -39.67 15.44
C THR A 5 32.69 -38.16 15.72
N GLU A 6 33.09 -37.77 16.93
CA GLU A 6 33.11 -36.36 17.38
C GLU A 6 33.87 -35.44 16.42
N ASP A 7 34.95 -35.95 15.82
CA ASP A 7 35.79 -35.23 14.85
C ASP A 7 35.09 -35.00 13.50
N GLU A 8 34.31 -35.96 13.02
CA GLU A 8 33.52 -35.81 11.79
C GLU A 8 32.40 -34.78 11.98
N ARG A 9 31.75 -34.80 13.14
CA ARG A 9 30.75 -33.77 13.52
C ARG A 9 31.38 -32.38 13.62
N LYS A 10 32.61 -32.29 14.13
CA LYS A 10 33.38 -31.03 14.22
C LYS A 10 33.76 -30.51 12.83
N ALA A 11 34.17 -31.39 11.91
CA ALA A 11 34.57 -31.03 10.56
C ALA A 11 33.42 -30.42 9.75
N MET A 12 32.20 -30.95 9.87
CA MET A 12 31.01 -30.37 9.22
C MET A 12 30.61 -29.00 9.78
N ARG A 13 30.89 -28.74 11.05
CA ARG A 13 30.63 -27.42 11.67
C ARG A 13 31.61 -26.34 11.23
N ARG A 14 32.78 -26.71 10.72
CA ARG A 14 33.84 -25.76 10.34
C ARG A 14 33.59 -25.24 8.92
N SER A 15 32.50 -24.49 8.76
CA SER A 15 32.21 -23.74 7.53
C SER A 15 33.41 -22.84 7.19
N LYS A 16 33.98 -23.01 5.99
CA LYS A 16 35.06 -22.15 5.46
C LYS A 16 34.53 -20.81 4.95
N PHE A 17 33.21 -20.65 4.86
CA PHE A 17 32.60 -19.39 4.54
C PHE A 17 32.52 -18.54 5.80
N ALA A 18 33.07 -17.32 5.71
CA ALA A 18 32.84 -16.30 6.73
C ALA A 18 31.33 -16.15 6.97
N PRO A 19 30.87 -16.02 8.23
CA PRO A 19 29.47 -15.77 8.51
C PRO A 19 29.03 -14.54 7.72
N LEU A 20 27.99 -14.70 6.89
CA LEU A 20 27.38 -13.57 6.21
C LEU A 20 26.94 -12.58 7.29
N SER A 21 27.33 -11.31 7.13
CA SER A 21 26.91 -10.26 8.04
C SER A 21 25.38 -10.23 8.09
N PRO A 22 24.77 -10.15 9.29
CA PRO A 22 23.32 -10.10 9.41
C PRO A 22 22.80 -8.93 8.56
N PRO A 23 21.72 -9.12 7.79
CA PRO A 23 21.19 -8.07 6.94
C PRO A 23 20.88 -6.87 7.83
N ARG A 24 21.62 -5.77 7.60
CA ARG A 24 21.29 -4.50 8.25
C ARG A 24 19.85 -4.17 7.86
N PRO A 25 19.03 -3.59 8.75
CA PRO A 25 17.71 -3.08 8.40
C PRO A 25 17.90 -1.87 7.48
N GLN A 26 18.25 -2.12 6.22
CA GLN A 26 18.14 -1.14 5.17
C GLN A 26 16.64 -0.94 4.98
N SER A 27 16.18 0.29 5.23
CA SER A 27 14.89 0.75 4.72
C SER A 27 14.83 0.30 3.26
N ARG A 28 13.87 -0.57 2.94
CA ARG A 28 13.72 -1.08 1.57
C ARG A 28 13.34 0.14 0.74
N LEU A 29 14.34 0.79 0.13
CA LEU A 29 14.11 1.78 -0.91
C LEU A 29 13.20 1.09 -1.91
N ALA A 30 12.00 1.64 -2.09
CA ALA A 30 11.04 1.09 -3.03
C ALA A 30 11.76 0.97 -4.38
N HIS A 31 11.65 -0.19 -5.02
CA HIS A 31 12.13 -0.37 -6.38
C HIS A 31 11.59 0.79 -7.24
N PRO A 32 12.31 1.29 -8.25
CA PRO A 32 11.81 2.31 -9.18
C PRO A 32 10.54 1.88 -9.99
N GLY A 33 9.93 0.75 -9.64
CA GLY A 33 8.63 0.25 -10.08
C GLY A 33 7.86 -0.49 -8.96
N GLY A 34 8.18 -0.19 -7.69
CA GLY A 34 7.43 -0.70 -6.53
C GLY A 34 6.01 -0.14 -6.48
N PRO A 35 5.14 -0.68 -5.61
CA PRO A 35 3.76 -0.22 -5.53
C PRO A 35 3.71 1.29 -5.30
N LEU A 36 3.24 2.03 -6.30
CA LEU A 36 2.98 3.46 -6.17
C LEU A 36 1.92 3.61 -5.08
N ALA A 37 2.32 4.10 -3.91
CA ALA A 37 1.39 4.51 -2.88
C ALA A 37 0.52 5.63 -3.47
N THR A 38 -0.64 5.26 -3.99
CA THR A 38 -1.57 6.19 -4.62
C THR A 38 -2.43 6.77 -3.52
N ASN A 39 -2.52 8.10 -3.45
CA ASN A 39 -3.47 8.76 -2.56
C ASN A 39 -4.89 8.24 -2.91
N LYS A 40 -5.52 7.52 -1.99
CA LYS A 40 -6.82 6.87 -2.19
C LYS A 40 -7.89 7.86 -2.67
N ALA A 41 -7.87 9.09 -2.18
CA ALA A 41 -8.78 10.15 -2.60
C ALA A 41 -8.52 10.57 -4.06
N ALA A 42 -7.26 10.77 -4.43
CA ALA A 42 -6.89 11.14 -5.79
C ALA A 42 -7.19 10.02 -6.80
N ALA A 43 -6.94 8.75 -6.42
CA ALA A 43 -7.28 7.60 -7.24
C ALA A 43 -8.80 7.47 -7.44
N LEU A 44 -9.58 7.69 -6.39
CA LEU A 44 -11.04 7.69 -6.45
C LEU A 44 -11.58 8.81 -7.35
N ALA A 45 -11.07 10.04 -7.22
CA ALA A 45 -11.47 11.15 -8.07
C ALA A 45 -11.22 10.86 -9.56
N LYS A 46 -10.02 10.37 -9.90
CA LYS A 46 -9.67 9.96 -11.26
C LYS A 46 -10.48 8.77 -11.77
N PHE A 47 -10.92 7.89 -10.88
CA PHE A 47 -11.82 6.80 -11.24
C PHE A 47 -13.20 7.35 -11.63
N LEU A 48 -13.79 8.19 -10.78
CA LEU A 48 -15.11 8.78 -11.04
C LEU A 48 -15.12 9.64 -12.31
N GLU A 49 -14.06 10.41 -12.56
CA GLU A 49 -13.90 11.20 -13.79
C GLU A 49 -13.90 10.31 -15.05
N ARG A 50 -13.16 9.20 -15.02
CA ARG A 50 -13.15 8.23 -16.13
C ARG A 50 -14.51 7.57 -16.33
N LYS A 51 -15.17 7.18 -15.23
CA LYS A 51 -16.51 6.56 -15.27
C LYS A 51 -17.59 7.51 -15.80
N LEU A 52 -17.42 8.82 -15.69
CA LEU A 52 -18.37 9.80 -16.24
C LEU A 52 -18.27 9.91 -17.78
N GLN A 53 -17.11 9.61 -18.36
CA GLN A 53 -16.89 9.63 -19.82
C GLN A 53 -17.39 8.35 -20.50
N GLU A 54 -17.59 7.27 -19.76
CA GLU A 54 -18.09 6.01 -20.28
C GLU A 54 -19.62 6.08 -20.47
N PRO A 55 -20.16 5.65 -21.63
CA PRO A 55 -21.60 5.46 -21.76
C PRO A 55 -22.04 4.42 -20.73
N ASP A 56 -23.06 4.76 -19.94
CA ASP A 56 -23.56 3.96 -18.82
C ASP A 56 -22.54 3.69 -17.69
N GLY A 57 -21.41 4.41 -17.62
CA GLY A 57 -20.37 4.14 -16.63
C GLY A 57 -20.86 4.25 -15.18
N LEU A 58 -21.82 5.13 -14.93
CA LEU A 58 -22.43 5.31 -13.61
C LEU A 58 -23.60 4.36 -13.32
N SER A 59 -24.08 3.57 -14.28
CA SER A 59 -25.22 2.65 -14.11
C SER A 59 -25.00 1.60 -13.02
N SER A 60 -23.75 1.20 -12.83
CA SER A 60 -23.32 0.25 -11.79
C SER A 60 -23.25 0.85 -10.38
N ILE A 61 -23.34 2.18 -10.24
CA ILE A 61 -23.21 2.87 -8.95
C ILE A 61 -24.59 3.20 -8.41
N ASN A 62 -24.82 2.90 -7.13
CA ASN A 62 -26.07 3.22 -6.47
C ASN A 62 -26.27 4.76 -6.37
N PRO A 63 -27.33 5.33 -6.97
CA PRO A 63 -27.55 6.78 -6.99
C PRO A 63 -27.73 7.37 -5.58
N ALA A 64 -28.35 6.63 -4.66
CA ALA A 64 -28.54 7.08 -3.27
C ALA A 64 -27.20 7.27 -2.53
N LEU A 65 -26.17 6.53 -2.91
CA LEU A 65 -24.83 6.69 -2.34
C LEU A 65 -24.16 7.96 -2.85
N ILE A 66 -24.36 8.31 -4.13
CA ILE A 66 -23.85 9.54 -4.75
C ILE A 66 -24.50 10.76 -4.09
N GLU A 67 -25.82 10.76 -3.94
CA GLU A 67 -26.54 11.87 -3.31
C GLU A 67 -26.06 12.14 -1.88
N ARG A 68 -25.91 11.08 -1.07
CA ARG A 68 -25.37 11.18 0.29
C ARG A 68 -23.93 11.70 0.30
N ALA A 69 -23.08 11.21 -0.61
CA ALA A 69 -21.70 11.69 -0.71
C ALA A 69 -21.63 13.19 -1.06
N VAL A 70 -22.46 13.65 -2.00
CA VAL A 70 -22.53 15.07 -2.39
C VAL A 70 -23.04 15.93 -1.23
N LYS A 71 -24.07 15.48 -0.51
CA LYS A 71 -24.58 16.17 0.67
C LYS A 71 -23.49 16.32 1.75
N ASN A 72 -22.85 15.23 2.13
CA ASN A 72 -21.79 15.22 3.14
C ASN A 72 -20.59 16.10 2.73
N ALA A 73 -20.22 16.09 1.45
CA ALA A 73 -19.13 16.93 0.94
C ALA A 73 -19.45 18.42 1.07
N LYS A 74 -20.67 18.84 0.69
CA LYS A 74 -21.12 20.24 0.85
C LYS A 74 -21.10 20.66 2.32
N GLU A 75 -21.63 19.82 3.20
CA GLU A 75 -21.65 20.07 4.66
C GLU A 75 -20.23 20.18 5.25
N THR A 76 -19.28 19.37 4.75
CA THR A 76 -17.88 19.44 5.19
C THR A 76 -17.21 20.74 4.74
N VAL A 77 -17.47 21.19 3.51
CA VAL A 77 -16.93 22.46 2.98
C VAL A 77 -17.49 23.66 3.74
N THR A 78 -18.80 23.68 4.02
CA THR A 78 -19.42 24.77 4.78
C THR A 78 -18.91 24.79 6.23
N ALA A 79 -18.77 23.63 6.88
CA ALA A 79 -18.22 23.54 8.22
C ALA A 79 -16.76 24.02 8.28
N SER A 80 -15.95 23.69 7.27
CA SER A 80 -14.54 24.11 7.19
C SER A 80 -14.40 25.61 7.00
N ASN A 81 -15.24 26.22 6.15
CA ASN A 81 -15.31 27.69 5.99
C ASN A 81 -15.76 28.39 7.28
N HIS A 82 -16.60 27.74 8.09
CA HIS A 82 -17.07 28.31 9.34
C HIS A 82 -16.05 28.17 10.48
N LEU A 83 -15.17 27.16 10.43
CA LEU A 83 -14.13 26.90 11.42
C LEU A 83 -12.86 27.75 11.16
N PHE A 84 -12.61 28.11 9.90
CA PHE A 84 -11.51 28.98 9.49
C PHE A 84 -12.04 30.07 8.54
N PRO A 85 -12.73 31.09 9.07
CA PRO A 85 -13.04 32.28 8.28
C PRO A 85 -11.72 32.99 7.96
N PHE A 86 -11.44 33.18 6.68
CA PHE A 86 -10.38 34.08 6.22
C PHE A 86 -10.82 35.54 6.39
#